data_AF-A0A7S4A9V4-F1
#
_entry.id   AF-A0A7S4A9V4-F1
#
_cell.length_a   1.000
_cell.length_b   1.000
_cell.length_c   1.000
_cell.angle_alpha   90.00
_cell.angle_beta   90.00
_cell.angle_gamma   90.00
#
_symmetry.space_group_name_H-M   'P 1'
#
loop_
_entity.id
_entity.type
_entity.pdbx_description
1 polymer ?
#
loop_
_entity_poly.entity_id
_entity_poly.type
_entity_poly.pdbx_seq_one_letter_code
_entity_poly.pdbx_strand_id
1 'polypeptide(L)'
;MDNYLSNEFGNLGLSSTAREWRPPSGQQQQRQQQSHPNQQHYQSPPPVPEKRHPQQSSKYVVQSNSNEWQHQQQQGETELNHFVKEFVPGRGWSTQGSTAPDAVTEAKKDPSYTDIFGSNPSQDKSQDDPTSMDRILSGTSTVPSGPTPPPFRSLHSLGLSDDNWRYYRDLAAEETRQMDPSDPRHKAIPLPYCNAFCLDPPNLQNSRSSFGYPASTYQVVNRDDGHLYCLRRFDNVKSVNPKIAATVMEQWASLEHPGIATLHQCFVAQRAVFFVHQYIPGTQSFLQIANPPSLSEPVIWSAICQMVTVIRRIHGARLALRTLDLRHTLLQMDALRLKVFLNCLGIVDALEFETRKSLQELQAEDMRKFGRWILSIVTGTNIMASTDAQTLQNCERYCMQNYSRDLRHFILTLIRSQNPPSILDVSRALPGRLMDELDSTQLSLLRTEKSLSGEYESGRALRLLLKLGFVNERPENGANRRWSHSGDCYVLTLFRDYVFHQADGAGNPVMDLGHVVTALNKLDAADEEKIVLSSRDGKSLMVVSYADVARCLNSAYHELCSGSTSLQALQHGRQGQPY
;
A
#
# COMPACT_ATOMS: atom_id res chain seq x y z
N MET A 1 -41.88 27.43 -31.66
CA MET A 1 -40.86 26.51 -32.18
C MET A 1 -41.00 25.19 -31.42
N ASP A 2 -42.18 24.59 -31.43
CA ASP A 2 -42.80 23.79 -32.53
C ASP A 2 -42.08 22.44 -32.65
N ASN A 3 -42.61 21.38 -32.03
CA ASN A 3 -43.64 20.45 -32.56
C ASN A 3 -43.26 19.73 -33.86
N TYR A 4 -43.06 18.41 -33.79
CA TYR A 4 -43.47 17.34 -34.72
C TYR A 4 -43.23 16.01 -33.94
N LEU A 5 -44.22 15.26 -33.43
CA LEU A 5 -45.25 14.40 -34.09
C LEU A 5 -44.65 13.53 -35.22
N SER A 6 -44.96 12.26 -35.49
CA SER A 6 -45.76 11.13 -34.94
C SER A 6 -45.70 10.02 -36.01
N ASN A 7 -46.08 8.77 -35.66
CA ASN A 7 -46.51 7.66 -36.55
C ASN A 7 -45.42 6.94 -37.36
N GLU A 8 -45.43 5.62 -37.57
CA GLU A 8 -46.54 4.70 -37.85
C GLU A 8 -46.42 3.29 -37.22
N PHE A 9 -47.58 2.72 -36.92
CA PHE A 9 -47.88 1.29 -36.74
C PHE A 9 -48.16 0.62 -38.10
N GLY A 10 -47.93 -0.70 -38.24
CA GLY A 10 -48.67 -1.49 -39.23
C GLY A 10 -48.17 -2.90 -39.57
N ASN A 11 -48.91 -3.91 -39.09
CA ASN A 11 -49.32 -5.19 -39.75
C ASN A 11 -48.27 -6.26 -40.14
N LEU A 12 -48.32 -7.50 -39.62
CA LEU A 12 -49.30 -8.63 -39.73
C LEU A 12 -48.96 -9.64 -40.87
N GLY A 13 -48.99 -10.93 -40.53
CA GLY A 13 -49.08 -12.08 -41.46
C GLY A 13 -48.02 -13.18 -41.18
N LEU A 14 -48.33 -14.30 -40.50
CA LEU A 14 -48.85 -15.58 -41.06
C LEU A 14 -47.91 -16.19 -42.14
N SER A 15 -47.57 -17.48 -42.22
CA SER A 15 -47.80 -18.71 -41.47
C SER A 15 -46.93 -19.80 -42.10
N SER A 16 -46.94 -21.00 -41.51
CA SER A 16 -46.84 -22.32 -42.18
C SER A 16 -45.54 -23.14 -42.05
N THR A 17 -45.62 -24.15 -41.18
CA THR A 17 -45.47 -25.59 -41.45
C THR A 17 -44.20 -26.14 -42.15
N ALA A 18 -43.51 -27.06 -41.47
CA ALA A 18 -43.56 -28.52 -41.72
C ALA A 18 -42.20 -29.24 -41.61
N ARG A 19 -42.27 -30.42 -40.95
CA ARG A 19 -41.49 -31.67 -41.12
C ARG A 19 -40.03 -31.67 -40.66
N GLU A 20 -39.72 -32.32 -39.53
CA GLU A 20 -39.47 -33.78 -39.41
C GLU A 20 -38.43 -34.30 -40.40
N TRP A 21 -37.28 -34.75 -39.90
CA TRP A 21 -36.56 -35.95 -40.35
C TRP A 21 -35.42 -36.28 -39.33
N ARG A 22 -35.66 -37.28 -38.47
CA ARG A 22 -34.64 -38.23 -37.94
C ARG A 22 -34.55 -39.38 -38.97
N PRO A 23 -33.55 -40.29 -39.03
CA PRO A 23 -32.77 -40.92 -37.94
C PRO A 23 -31.31 -41.30 -38.39
N PRO A 24 -30.62 -42.39 -37.94
CA PRO A 24 -30.64 -43.14 -36.68
C PRO A 24 -29.26 -43.26 -35.98
N SER A 25 -29.35 -43.73 -34.75
CA SER A 25 -28.37 -44.39 -33.89
C SER A 25 -27.49 -45.46 -34.56
N GLY A 26 -26.21 -45.50 -34.16
CA GLY A 26 -25.31 -46.64 -34.30
C GLY A 26 -24.41 -46.76 -33.07
N GLN A 27 -24.75 -47.70 -32.18
CA GLN A 27 -23.88 -48.18 -31.11
C GLN A 27 -22.73 -48.98 -31.74
N GLN A 28 -21.50 -48.79 -31.25
CA GLN A 28 -20.50 -49.85 -31.24
C GLN A 28 -19.64 -49.76 -29.97
N GLN A 29 -19.89 -50.71 -29.07
CA GLN A 29 -18.98 -51.15 -28.02
C GLN A 29 -17.76 -51.84 -28.66
N GLN A 30 -16.56 -51.54 -28.18
CA GLN A 30 -15.50 -52.53 -28.15
C GLN A 30 -14.59 -52.37 -26.92
N ARG A 31 -14.21 -53.53 -26.42
CA ARG A 31 -13.59 -53.82 -25.12
C ARG A 31 -12.10 -53.46 -25.06
N GLN A 32 -11.70 -53.16 -23.82
CA GLN A 32 -10.48 -53.61 -23.10
C GLN A 32 -9.20 -53.84 -23.90
N GLN A 33 -8.14 -53.14 -23.47
CA GLN A 33 -6.88 -53.81 -23.14
C GLN A 33 -6.14 -53.04 -22.04
N GLN A 34 -5.83 -53.78 -20.97
CA GLN A 34 -4.96 -53.39 -19.88
C GLN A 34 -3.50 -53.38 -20.36
N SER A 35 -2.74 -52.39 -19.95
CA SER A 35 -1.28 -52.49 -19.84
C SER A 35 -0.77 -51.55 -18.75
N HIS A 36 -0.36 -52.13 -17.62
CA HIS A 36 0.63 -51.53 -16.73
C HIS A 36 1.99 -51.57 -17.43
N PRO A 37 2.88 -50.59 -17.16
CA PRO A 37 4.02 -50.97 -16.34
C PRO A 37 4.57 -49.89 -15.38
N ASN A 38 5.26 -50.43 -14.37
CA ASN A 38 6.41 -49.88 -13.64
C ASN A 38 6.22 -48.68 -12.69
N GLN A 39 6.06 -49.07 -11.42
CA GLN A 39 6.63 -48.37 -10.27
C GLN A 39 8.14 -48.20 -10.46
N GLN A 40 8.62 -46.95 -10.41
CA GLN A 40 10.01 -46.64 -10.09
C GLN A 40 10.03 -45.85 -8.78
N HIS A 41 10.79 -46.39 -7.83
CA HIS A 41 11.18 -45.73 -6.60
C HIS A 41 11.82 -44.38 -6.89
N TYR A 42 11.23 -43.29 -6.39
CA TYR A 42 11.97 -42.04 -6.18
C TYR A 42 12.43 -41.97 -4.74
N GLN A 43 13.75 -42.05 -4.61
CA GLN A 43 14.51 -41.83 -3.38
C GLN A 43 14.37 -40.38 -2.91
N SER A 44 14.18 -40.21 -1.61
CA SER A 44 14.21 -38.92 -0.92
C SER A 44 15.55 -38.20 -1.12
N PRO A 45 15.57 -36.87 -1.29
CA PRO A 45 16.83 -36.11 -1.31
C PRO A 45 17.44 -36.03 0.11
N PRO A 46 18.78 -35.95 0.22
CA PRO A 46 19.46 -35.87 1.51
C PRO A 46 19.38 -34.44 2.10
N PRO A 47 19.56 -34.28 3.43
CA PRO A 47 19.47 -32.99 4.10
C PRO A 47 20.71 -32.11 3.84
N VAL A 48 20.47 -30.81 3.69
CA VAL A 48 21.50 -29.75 3.57
C VAL A 48 22.15 -29.52 4.95
N PRO A 49 23.49 -29.33 5.04
CA PRO A 49 24.16 -29.15 6.31
C PRO A 49 23.99 -27.74 6.88
N GLU A 50 23.60 -27.72 8.14
CA GLU A 50 23.45 -26.57 9.03
C GLU A 50 24.81 -25.92 9.33
N LYS A 51 25.00 -24.65 8.97
CA LYS A 51 26.19 -23.87 9.35
C LYS A 51 26.09 -23.45 10.82
N ARG A 52 26.93 -24.07 11.65
CA ARG A 52 27.23 -23.67 13.03
C ARG A 52 27.80 -22.24 13.07
N HIS A 53 27.15 -21.36 13.82
CA HIS A 53 27.79 -20.16 14.38
C HIS A 53 28.45 -20.52 15.72
N PRO A 54 29.71 -20.12 15.98
CA PRO A 54 30.32 -20.30 17.29
C PRO A 54 29.80 -19.24 18.27
N GLN A 55 29.24 -19.71 19.38
CA GLN A 55 29.07 -18.97 20.63
C GLN A 55 30.42 -18.83 21.33
N GLN A 56 30.82 -17.60 21.67
CA GLN A 56 31.69 -17.24 22.79
C GLN A 56 31.28 -15.81 23.22
N SER A 57 30.45 -15.67 24.26
CA SER A 57 30.82 -15.50 25.67
C SER A 57 31.53 -14.17 25.99
N SER A 58 30.84 -13.26 26.67
CA SER A 58 31.26 -12.80 28.01
C SER A 58 30.18 -11.95 28.66
N LYS A 59 29.78 -12.41 29.85
CA LYS A 59 29.06 -11.64 30.86
C LYS A 59 29.98 -10.54 31.37
N TYR A 60 29.54 -9.29 31.35
CA TYR A 60 29.96 -8.31 32.36
C TYR A 60 28.71 -7.66 32.94
N VAL A 61 28.43 -8.04 34.18
CA VAL A 61 27.56 -7.33 35.10
C VAL A 61 28.37 -6.14 35.58
N VAL A 62 27.92 -4.91 35.31
CA VAL A 62 28.41 -3.72 36.02
C VAL A 62 27.27 -3.22 36.89
N GLN A 63 27.44 -3.45 38.18
CA GLN A 63 26.64 -2.85 39.23
C GLN A 63 26.79 -1.32 39.17
N SER A 64 25.64 -0.65 39.17
CA SER A 64 25.51 0.78 39.42
C SER A 64 25.93 1.07 40.87
N ASN A 65 27.11 1.65 41.05
CA ASN A 65 27.45 2.38 42.26
C ASN A 65 27.19 3.86 42.01
N SER A 66 26.05 4.31 42.54
CA SER A 66 25.84 5.69 42.97
C SER A 66 26.76 5.99 44.16
N ASN A 67 27.15 7.27 44.29
CA ASN A 67 27.95 7.89 45.35
C ASN A 67 29.45 7.97 45.04
N GLU A 68 29.87 9.10 44.49
CA GLU A 68 30.90 9.98 45.08
C GLU A 68 30.99 11.26 44.22
N TRP A 69 31.46 12.37 44.81
CA TRP A 69 31.53 13.76 44.29
C TRP A 69 30.47 14.74 44.82
N GLN A 70 30.36 14.82 46.15
CA GLN A 70 30.16 16.10 46.86
C GLN A 70 31.48 16.49 47.54
N HIS A 71 32.27 17.36 46.91
CA HIS A 71 33.11 18.41 47.51
C HIS A 71 34.18 18.90 46.51
N GLN A 72 33.91 20.03 45.86
CA GLN A 72 34.88 21.13 45.71
C GLN A 72 34.17 22.34 45.06
N GLN A 73 33.60 23.20 45.92
CA GLN A 73 33.43 24.61 45.58
C GLN A 73 34.70 25.34 46.03
N GLN A 74 35.37 25.99 45.07
CA GLN A 74 36.04 27.31 45.15
C GLN A 74 37.23 27.32 44.19
N GLN A 75 37.06 28.01 43.06
CA GLN A 75 37.93 29.10 42.56
C GLN A 75 37.77 29.26 41.04
N GLY A 76 37.48 30.50 40.60
CA GLY A 76 37.72 30.96 39.24
C GLY A 76 36.49 31.20 38.37
N GLU A 77 35.59 32.11 38.76
CA GLU A 77 34.76 32.80 37.76
C GLU A 77 35.67 33.60 36.83
N THR A 78 35.84 33.11 35.61
CA THR A 78 36.37 33.91 34.51
C THR A 78 35.16 34.35 33.70
N GLU A 79 34.75 35.61 33.84
CA GLU A 79 33.71 36.20 32.99
C GLU A 79 34.17 36.16 31.52
N LEU A 80 33.69 35.17 30.77
CA LEU A 80 33.73 35.20 29.31
C LEU A 80 32.60 36.13 28.85
N ASN A 81 32.94 37.39 28.56
CA ASN A 81 32.05 38.33 27.90
C ASN A 81 31.67 37.79 26.51
N HIS A 82 30.57 37.06 26.41
CA HIS A 82 30.00 36.64 25.14
C HIS A 82 29.25 37.81 24.50
N PHE A 83 29.71 38.24 23.33
CA PHE A 83 28.99 39.23 22.52
C PHE A 83 27.79 38.55 21.85
N VAL A 84 26.59 38.74 22.43
CA VAL A 84 25.31 38.37 21.80
C VAL A 84 24.88 39.50 20.88
N LYS A 85 24.70 39.22 19.58
CA LYS A 85 24.18 40.19 18.60
C LYS A 85 22.95 39.60 17.91
N GLU A 86 21.88 40.38 17.85
CA GLU A 86 20.67 40.04 17.11
C GLU A 86 20.90 40.26 15.61
N PHE A 87 20.49 39.29 14.79
CA PHE A 87 20.65 39.35 13.35
C PHE A 87 19.61 40.29 12.71
N VAL A 88 20.05 41.11 11.75
CA VAL A 88 19.17 41.96 10.93
C VAL A 88 19.41 41.64 9.46
N PRO A 89 18.40 41.13 8.72
CA PRO A 89 18.52 40.74 7.32
C PRO A 89 19.04 41.87 6.42
N GLY A 90 19.91 41.55 5.46
CA GLY A 90 20.36 42.48 4.41
C GLY A 90 21.49 43.45 4.80
N ARG A 91 22.03 43.38 6.03
CA ARG A 91 23.25 44.11 6.41
C ARG A 91 24.45 43.16 6.54
N GLY A 92 25.56 43.53 5.93
CA GLY A 92 26.81 42.77 6.01
C GLY A 92 27.38 42.72 7.44
N TRP A 93 27.85 41.54 7.84
CA TRP A 93 28.52 41.31 9.12
C TRP A 93 30.00 41.70 9.02
N SER A 94 30.45 42.69 9.80
CA SER A 94 31.87 43.01 9.97
C SER A 94 32.25 43.02 11.45
N THR A 95 33.29 42.27 11.79
CA THR A 95 33.88 42.19 13.13
C THR A 95 34.89 43.31 13.36
N GLN A 96 34.44 44.55 13.63
CA GLN A 96 35.31 45.61 14.17
C GLN A 96 34.56 46.57 15.14
N GLY A 97 35.01 46.60 16.41
CA GLY A 97 35.25 47.79 17.26
C GLY A 97 34.10 48.64 17.86
N SER A 98 33.96 48.57 19.20
CA SER A 98 33.56 49.55 20.25
C SER A 98 32.77 50.84 19.95
N THR A 99 31.72 51.08 20.76
CA THR A 99 31.58 52.23 21.71
C THR A 99 30.45 51.94 22.72
N ALA A 100 30.69 52.20 24.01
CA ALA A 100 29.72 52.06 25.12
C ALA A 100 28.57 53.10 25.06
N PRO A 101 27.43 52.86 25.74
CA PRO A 101 27.16 53.70 26.92
C PRO A 101 26.35 53.07 28.08
N ASP A 102 26.67 53.59 29.28
CA ASP A 102 25.87 54.02 30.43
C ASP A 102 24.68 53.23 31.01
N ALA A 103 24.74 53.13 32.35
CA ALA A 103 23.79 52.57 33.30
C ALA A 103 22.47 53.36 33.39
N VAL A 104 21.41 52.73 33.95
CA VAL A 104 20.65 53.20 35.15
C VAL A 104 19.32 52.44 35.41
N THR A 105 19.24 51.89 36.64
CA THR A 105 18.11 51.63 37.58
C THR A 105 17.05 50.53 37.44
N GLU A 106 16.94 49.80 38.56
CA GLU A 106 15.90 48.90 39.07
C GLU A 106 14.54 49.56 39.40
N ALA A 107 13.46 48.77 39.39
CA ALA A 107 12.33 48.94 40.33
C ALA A 107 11.43 47.67 40.50
N LYS A 108 11.45 47.14 41.74
CA LYS A 108 10.37 46.65 42.63
C LYS A 108 9.26 45.65 42.21
N LYS A 109 9.12 44.64 43.07
CA LYS A 109 7.97 43.73 43.32
C LYS A 109 6.82 44.40 44.08
N ASP A 110 5.58 43.91 43.92
CA ASP A 110 4.84 43.10 44.94
C ASP A 110 3.38 42.74 44.51
N PRO A 111 2.69 41.79 45.22
CA PRO A 111 1.66 40.87 44.68
C PRO A 111 0.25 40.98 45.31
N SER A 112 -0.73 40.19 44.83
CA SER A 112 -1.88 39.71 45.64
C SER A 112 -2.77 38.71 44.87
N TYR A 113 -3.25 37.64 45.51
CA TYR A 113 -4.63 37.49 46.04
C TYR A 113 -5.02 35.99 46.29
N THR A 114 -5.52 35.70 47.49
CA THR A 114 -6.17 34.46 47.97
C THR A 114 -7.71 34.56 47.75
N ASP A 115 -8.56 33.54 47.65
CA ASP A 115 -9.03 32.59 48.66
C ASP A 115 -10.34 31.91 48.17
N ILE A 116 -10.79 30.90 48.94
CA ILE A 116 -12.15 30.61 49.48
C ILE A 116 -12.94 29.35 49.00
N PHE A 117 -13.37 28.59 50.05
CA PHE A 117 -14.54 27.71 50.28
C PHE A 117 -14.34 26.19 50.09
N GLY A 118 -14.72 25.26 51.00
CA GLY A 118 -15.40 25.29 52.31
C GLY A 118 -16.27 24.01 52.53
N SER A 119 -16.09 23.27 53.65
CA SER A 119 -17.03 22.41 54.44
C SER A 119 -17.91 21.32 53.73
N ASN A 120 -18.17 20.09 54.22
CA ASN A 120 -18.43 19.54 55.58
C ASN A 120 -18.44 17.95 55.55
N PRO A 121 -18.43 17.23 56.69
CA PRO A 121 -18.25 15.76 56.79
C PRO A 121 -19.48 14.96 57.27
N SER A 122 -19.48 13.62 57.13
CA SER A 122 -20.37 12.69 57.85
C SER A 122 -19.82 11.24 57.85
N GLN A 123 -19.89 10.60 59.03
CA GLN A 123 -19.49 9.22 59.36
C GLN A 123 -20.61 8.20 59.09
N ASP A 124 -20.30 6.93 58.78
CA ASP A 124 -20.64 5.77 59.64
C ASP A 124 -20.00 4.44 59.18
N LYS A 125 -19.96 3.48 60.12
CA LYS A 125 -19.13 2.28 60.30
C LYS A 125 -19.51 1.03 59.48
N SER A 126 -18.55 0.10 59.26
CA SER A 126 -18.67 -1.33 59.66
C SER A 126 -17.44 -2.21 59.35
N GLN A 127 -16.99 -2.91 60.41
CA GLN A 127 -16.41 -4.25 60.53
C GLN A 127 -15.05 -4.64 59.89
N ASP A 128 -14.08 -4.80 60.80
CA ASP A 128 -12.74 -5.36 60.64
C ASP A 128 -12.73 -6.90 60.47
N ASP A 129 -11.89 -7.38 59.56
CA ASP A 129 -11.39 -8.75 59.45
C ASP A 129 -9.84 -8.69 59.35
N PRO A 130 -9.05 -9.23 60.30
CA PRO A 130 -7.64 -8.87 60.43
C PRO A 130 -6.75 -9.84 59.63
N THR A 131 -6.67 -9.69 58.31
CA THR A 131 -5.64 -10.37 57.50
C THR A 131 -5.04 -9.55 56.35
N SER A 132 -5.20 -8.22 56.33
CA SER A 132 -4.74 -7.39 55.19
C SER A 132 -3.82 -6.21 55.56
N MET A 133 -2.97 -6.33 56.58
CA MET A 133 -2.10 -5.22 57.01
C MET A 133 -0.64 -5.25 56.49
N ASP A 134 -0.29 -6.14 55.55
CA ASP A 134 1.09 -6.22 55.01
C ASP A 134 1.21 -6.01 53.49
N ARG A 135 0.15 -5.53 52.80
CA ARG A 135 0.20 -5.33 51.33
C ARG A 135 -0.14 -3.93 50.81
N ILE A 136 -0.21 -2.92 51.67
CA ILE A 136 -0.50 -1.53 51.24
C ILE A 136 0.57 -0.56 51.75
N LEU A 137 1.84 -0.86 51.47
CA LEU A 137 2.95 0.10 51.63
C LEU A 137 3.85 0.18 50.38
N SER A 138 3.31 -0.12 49.20
CA SER A 138 3.95 0.21 47.92
C SER A 138 3.07 1.17 47.13
N GLY A 139 2.83 2.35 47.72
CA GLY A 139 2.25 3.48 47.01
C GLY A 139 3.25 4.00 45.99
N THR A 140 2.97 3.74 44.71
CA THR A 140 3.62 4.40 43.57
C THR A 140 3.43 5.91 43.70
N SER A 141 4.55 6.63 43.66
CA SER A 141 4.60 8.09 43.60
C SER A 141 3.64 8.63 42.54
N THR A 142 2.72 9.50 42.93
CA THR A 142 1.79 10.24 42.06
C THR A 142 2.35 11.61 41.63
N VAL A 143 3.68 11.76 41.58
CA VAL A 143 4.27 12.92 40.92
C VAL A 143 4.00 12.77 39.41
N PRO A 144 3.36 13.76 38.74
CA PRO A 144 3.23 13.74 37.29
C PRO A 144 4.64 13.62 36.73
N SER A 145 4.93 12.53 36.01
CA SER A 145 6.16 12.45 35.25
C SER A 145 6.18 13.69 34.35
N GLY A 146 7.21 14.52 34.46
CA GLY A 146 7.46 15.60 33.50
C GLY A 146 7.42 15.04 32.07
N PRO A 147 7.29 15.89 31.04
CA PRO A 147 7.17 15.43 29.66
C PRO A 147 8.25 14.39 29.39
N THR A 148 7.83 13.14 29.16
CA THR A 148 8.75 12.07 28.79
C THR A 148 9.50 12.56 27.56
N PRO A 149 10.85 12.51 27.56
CA PRO A 149 11.59 12.93 26.39
C PRO A 149 11.07 12.14 25.18
N PRO A 150 10.80 12.81 24.05
CA PRO A 150 10.26 12.14 22.88
C PRO A 150 11.19 10.97 22.52
N PRO A 151 10.65 9.82 22.10
CA PRO A 151 11.48 8.68 21.73
C PRO A 151 12.44 9.10 20.61
N PHE A 152 13.69 8.66 20.71
CA PHE A 152 14.70 8.90 19.69
C PHE A 152 14.19 8.46 18.32
N ARG A 153 14.22 9.36 17.34
CA ARG A 153 13.91 9.02 15.94
C ARG A 153 15.13 8.37 15.32
N SER A 154 14.95 7.21 14.70
CA SER A 154 15.97 6.56 13.86
C SER A 154 15.71 6.86 12.39
N LEU A 155 16.70 6.64 11.51
CA LEU A 155 16.48 6.78 10.06
C LEU A 155 15.35 5.88 9.56
N HIS A 156 15.17 4.71 10.17
CA HIS A 156 14.07 3.78 9.90
C HIS A 156 12.68 4.30 10.33
N SER A 157 12.64 5.37 11.13
CA SER A 157 11.39 6.04 11.53
C SER A 157 10.99 7.20 10.61
N LEU A 158 11.80 7.53 9.59
CA LEU A 158 11.50 8.54 8.60
C LEU A 158 10.92 7.91 7.33
N GLY A 159 9.80 8.46 6.85
CA GLY A 159 9.11 7.94 5.68
C GLY A 159 8.27 6.70 5.97
N LEU A 160 8.24 5.77 5.02
CA LEU A 160 7.57 4.48 5.11
C LEU A 160 8.22 3.57 6.16
N SER A 161 7.40 2.74 6.80
CA SER A 161 7.92 1.62 7.59
C SER A 161 8.71 0.65 6.72
N ASP A 162 9.69 -0.04 7.31
CA ASP A 162 10.50 -1.06 6.63
C ASP A 162 9.64 -2.12 5.91
N ASP A 163 8.53 -2.53 6.52
CA ASP A 163 7.60 -3.50 5.92
C ASP A 163 6.95 -2.94 4.65
N ASN A 164 6.46 -1.70 4.69
CA ASN A 164 5.88 -1.04 3.52
C ASN A 164 6.93 -0.84 2.44
N TRP A 165 8.14 -0.42 2.80
CA TRP A 165 9.23 -0.23 1.86
C TRP A 165 9.59 -1.53 1.14
N ARG A 166 9.75 -2.64 1.88
CA ARG A 166 10.03 -3.96 1.29
C ARG A 166 8.89 -4.41 0.38
N TYR A 167 7.65 -4.23 0.84
CA TYR A 167 6.46 -4.58 0.05
C TYR A 167 6.42 -3.85 -1.29
N TYR A 168 6.54 -2.51 -1.31
CA TYR A 168 6.51 -1.73 -2.55
C TYR A 168 7.74 -1.96 -3.44
N ARG A 169 8.91 -2.22 -2.85
CA ARG A 169 10.11 -2.62 -3.61
C ARG A 169 9.89 -3.95 -4.32
N ASP A 170 9.36 -4.95 -3.61
CA ASP A 170 9.11 -6.27 -4.18
C ASP A 170 8.02 -6.19 -5.26
N LEU A 171 7.02 -5.31 -5.09
CA LEU A 171 6.02 -4.99 -6.12
C LEU A 171 6.65 -4.39 -7.38
N ALA A 172 7.54 -3.41 -7.24
CA ALA A 172 8.24 -2.80 -8.38
C ALA A 172 9.15 -3.83 -9.10
N ALA A 173 9.79 -4.73 -8.35
CA ALA A 173 10.56 -5.83 -8.93
C ALA A 173 9.63 -6.81 -9.69
N GLU A 174 8.41 -7.03 -9.21
CA GLU A 174 7.39 -7.84 -9.89
C GLU A 174 6.95 -7.22 -11.22
N GLU A 175 6.65 -5.92 -11.21
CA GLU A 175 6.19 -5.12 -12.35
C GLU A 175 7.21 -5.05 -13.49
N THR A 176 8.50 -5.18 -13.17
CA THR A 176 9.61 -5.12 -14.13
C THR A 176 10.03 -6.49 -14.67
N ARG A 177 9.37 -7.57 -14.25
CA ARG A 177 9.66 -8.92 -14.77
C ARG A 177 9.38 -9.01 -16.28
N GLN A 178 10.24 -9.76 -16.97
CA GLN A 178 10.09 -10.08 -18.39
C GLN A 178 10.66 -11.47 -18.68
N MET A 179 10.14 -12.13 -19.70
CA MET A 179 10.73 -13.36 -20.23
C MET A 179 12.09 -13.07 -20.86
N ASP A 180 12.93 -14.10 -20.97
CA ASP A 180 14.18 -14.02 -21.71
C ASP A 180 13.93 -13.54 -23.16
N PRO A 181 14.80 -12.70 -23.76
CA PRO A 181 14.61 -12.21 -25.13
C PRO A 181 14.52 -13.33 -26.18
N SER A 182 15.12 -14.50 -25.92
CA SER A 182 15.07 -15.67 -26.82
C SER A 182 13.83 -16.55 -26.64
N ASP A 183 12.97 -16.24 -25.67
CA ASP A 183 11.79 -17.06 -25.36
C ASP A 183 10.81 -17.09 -26.55
N PRO A 184 10.45 -18.29 -27.07
CA PRO A 184 9.56 -18.40 -28.22
C PRO A 184 8.15 -17.85 -27.96
N ARG A 185 7.74 -17.73 -26.69
CA ARG A 185 6.42 -17.20 -26.30
C ARG A 185 6.24 -15.72 -26.64
N HIS A 186 7.31 -14.97 -26.89
CA HIS A 186 7.20 -13.61 -27.43
C HIS A 186 6.41 -13.55 -28.75
N LYS A 187 6.47 -14.62 -29.57
CA LYS A 187 5.69 -14.71 -30.82
C LYS A 187 4.18 -14.77 -30.58
N ALA A 188 3.75 -15.12 -29.36
CA ALA A 188 2.35 -15.23 -29.01
C ALA A 188 1.72 -13.88 -28.64
N ILE A 189 2.54 -12.83 -28.47
CA ILE A 189 2.15 -11.51 -28.01
C ILE A 189 1.82 -10.61 -29.22
N PRO A 190 0.68 -9.90 -29.22
CA PRO A 190 0.36 -8.93 -30.27
C PRO A 190 1.29 -7.71 -30.25
N LEU A 191 1.51 -7.10 -31.42
CA LEU A 191 2.46 -5.99 -31.63
C LEU A 191 2.29 -4.77 -30.70
N PRO A 192 1.07 -4.34 -30.31
CA PRO A 192 0.91 -3.20 -29.40
C PRO A 192 1.54 -3.41 -28.02
N TYR A 193 1.90 -4.64 -27.67
CA TYR A 193 2.43 -5.01 -26.37
C TYR A 193 3.93 -5.35 -26.43
N CYS A 194 4.63 -5.13 -25.32
CA CYS A 194 6.04 -5.47 -25.12
C CYS A 194 6.31 -5.94 -23.68
N ASN A 195 7.58 -6.26 -23.38
CA ASN A 195 8.08 -6.65 -22.05
C ASN A 195 7.22 -7.74 -21.39
N ALA A 196 6.89 -8.78 -22.17
CA ALA A 196 5.96 -9.80 -21.73
C ALA A 196 6.58 -10.73 -20.68
N PHE A 197 5.81 -11.06 -19.64
CA PHE A 197 6.13 -12.08 -18.64
C PHE A 197 5.01 -13.12 -18.56
N CYS A 198 5.33 -14.41 -18.71
CA CYS A 198 4.35 -15.49 -18.62
C CYS A 198 3.92 -15.73 -17.18
N LEU A 199 2.63 -15.56 -16.89
CA LEU A 199 2.06 -15.73 -15.55
C LEU A 199 1.61 -17.17 -15.26
N ASP A 200 1.48 -18.01 -16.29
CA ASP A 200 1.08 -19.40 -16.09
C ASP A 200 2.25 -20.22 -15.51
N PRO A 201 1.97 -21.16 -14.58
CA PRO A 201 3.00 -22.03 -14.05
C PRO A 201 3.56 -22.93 -15.16
N PRO A 202 4.86 -23.28 -15.10
CA PRO A 202 5.55 -23.98 -16.18
C PRO A 202 4.93 -25.34 -16.53
N ASN A 203 4.23 -25.99 -15.58
CA ASN A 203 3.63 -27.31 -15.76
C ASN A 203 2.27 -27.31 -16.49
N LEU A 204 1.67 -26.14 -16.78
CA LEU A 204 0.36 -26.03 -17.43
C LEU A 204 0.42 -25.75 -18.94
N GLN A 205 1.62 -25.73 -19.53
CA GLN A 205 1.79 -25.50 -20.97
C GLN A 205 1.01 -26.57 -21.76
N ASN A 206 0.05 -26.13 -22.59
CA ASN A 206 -0.88 -26.94 -23.41
C ASN A 206 -2.06 -27.62 -22.70
N SER A 207 -2.30 -27.36 -21.41
CA SER A 207 -3.53 -27.83 -20.75
C SER A 207 -4.74 -26.97 -21.13
N ARG A 208 -5.94 -27.58 -21.16
CA ARG A 208 -7.18 -26.81 -21.28
C ARG A 208 -7.38 -25.98 -20.03
N SER A 209 -7.61 -24.68 -20.20
CA SER A 209 -8.01 -23.79 -19.13
C SER A 209 -9.38 -24.19 -18.56
N SER A 210 -9.76 -23.57 -17.44
CA SER A 210 -11.11 -23.70 -16.87
C SER A 210 -12.24 -23.26 -17.81
N PHE A 211 -11.91 -22.54 -18.91
CA PHE A 211 -12.85 -22.14 -19.93
C PHE A 211 -12.97 -23.15 -21.08
N GLY A 212 -12.28 -24.30 -21.01
CA GLY A 212 -12.36 -25.39 -21.99
C GLY A 212 -11.43 -25.25 -23.20
N TYR A 213 -10.70 -24.14 -23.31
CA TYR A 213 -9.75 -23.85 -24.39
C TYR A 213 -8.31 -23.82 -23.87
N PRO A 214 -7.30 -24.18 -24.70
CA PRO A 214 -5.92 -23.84 -24.42
C PRO A 214 -5.80 -22.31 -24.25
N ALA A 215 -5.25 -21.88 -23.12
CA ALA A 215 -5.11 -20.48 -22.81
C ALA A 215 -3.71 -20.20 -22.26
N SER A 216 -3.23 -18.99 -22.51
CA SER A 216 -2.00 -18.48 -21.92
C SER A 216 -2.19 -17.07 -21.36
N THR A 217 -1.56 -16.79 -20.23
CA THR A 217 -1.67 -15.53 -19.50
C THR A 217 -0.32 -14.84 -19.41
N TYR A 218 -0.29 -13.57 -19.75
CA TYR A 218 0.92 -12.75 -19.73
C TYR A 218 0.67 -11.43 -19.00
N GLN A 219 1.65 -10.98 -18.23
CA GLN A 219 1.83 -9.58 -17.91
C GLN A 219 2.51 -8.93 -19.12
N VAL A 220 2.03 -7.78 -19.56
CA VAL A 220 2.58 -7.05 -20.71
C VAL A 220 2.53 -5.54 -20.48
N VAL A 221 3.41 -4.81 -21.14
CA VAL A 221 3.38 -3.34 -21.21
C VAL A 221 2.77 -2.93 -22.54
N ASN A 222 1.79 -2.01 -22.53
CA ASN A 222 1.29 -1.39 -23.76
C ASN A 222 2.28 -0.30 -24.22
N ARG A 223 2.64 -0.33 -25.50
CA ARG A 223 3.61 0.60 -26.09
C ARG A 223 3.08 2.03 -26.21
N ASP A 224 1.77 2.21 -26.27
CA ASP A 224 1.15 3.51 -26.52
C ASP A 224 1.02 4.33 -25.23
N ASP A 225 0.61 3.71 -24.12
CA ASP A 225 0.38 4.39 -22.83
C ASP A 225 1.45 4.05 -21.75
N GLY A 226 2.26 3.02 -21.97
CA GLY A 226 3.28 2.56 -21.01
C GLY A 226 2.72 1.81 -19.81
N HIS A 227 1.43 1.49 -19.76
CA HIS A 227 0.78 0.82 -18.64
C HIS A 227 0.88 -0.70 -18.73
N LEU A 228 0.82 -1.35 -17.56
CA LEU A 228 0.83 -2.79 -17.41
C LEU A 228 -0.58 -3.40 -17.53
N TYR A 229 -0.68 -4.51 -18.25
CA TYR A 229 -1.91 -5.25 -18.46
C TYR A 229 -1.74 -6.75 -18.30
N CYS A 230 -2.84 -7.43 -17.97
CA CYS A 230 -2.95 -8.88 -17.97
C CYS A 230 -3.55 -9.31 -19.31
N LEU A 231 -2.72 -9.78 -20.22
CA LEU A 231 -3.11 -10.29 -21.53
C LEU A 231 -3.40 -11.79 -21.46
N ARG A 232 -4.61 -12.18 -21.87
CA ARG A 232 -5.07 -13.56 -21.91
C ARG A 232 -5.32 -13.98 -23.35
N ARG A 233 -4.55 -14.95 -23.83
CA ARG A 233 -4.67 -15.52 -25.16
C ARG A 233 -5.44 -16.84 -25.08
N PHE A 234 -6.44 -17.01 -25.93
CA PHE A 234 -7.19 -18.26 -26.09
C PHE A 234 -7.03 -18.78 -27.52
N ASP A 235 -6.44 -19.97 -27.65
CA ASP A 235 -6.23 -20.62 -28.94
C ASP A 235 -7.41 -21.52 -29.31
N ASN A 236 -7.58 -21.77 -30.61
CA ASN A 236 -8.60 -22.65 -31.17
C ASN A 236 -10.06 -22.24 -30.86
N VAL A 237 -10.30 -20.97 -30.55
CA VAL A 237 -11.65 -20.41 -30.40
C VAL A 237 -12.20 -20.03 -31.77
N LYS A 238 -13.29 -20.69 -32.19
CA LYS A 238 -13.96 -20.41 -33.48
C LYS A 238 -15.26 -19.62 -33.32
N SER A 239 -15.83 -19.60 -32.12
CA SER A 239 -17.13 -18.95 -31.83
C SER A 239 -17.04 -17.42 -31.76
N VAL A 240 -15.84 -16.86 -31.57
CA VAL A 240 -15.65 -15.41 -31.40
C VAL A 240 -15.10 -14.80 -32.69
N ASN A 241 -15.84 -13.82 -33.21
CA ASN A 241 -15.41 -12.97 -34.32
C ASN A 241 -15.25 -11.50 -33.85
N PRO A 242 -14.65 -10.60 -34.64
CA PRO A 242 -14.45 -9.21 -34.24
C PRO A 242 -15.73 -8.46 -33.84
N LYS A 243 -16.88 -8.79 -34.45
CA LYS A 243 -18.17 -8.17 -34.12
C LYS A 243 -18.67 -8.61 -32.73
N ILE A 244 -18.52 -9.88 -32.39
CA ILE A 244 -18.83 -10.41 -31.06
C ILE A 244 -17.93 -9.76 -30.02
N ALA A 245 -16.62 -9.70 -30.29
CA ALA A 245 -15.65 -9.06 -29.41
C ALA A 245 -16.01 -7.58 -29.12
N ALA A 246 -16.36 -6.82 -30.17
CA ALA A 246 -16.81 -5.43 -30.03
C ALA A 246 -18.11 -5.30 -29.22
N THR A 247 -19.07 -6.20 -29.44
CA THR A 247 -20.35 -6.20 -28.69
C THR A 247 -20.12 -6.46 -27.20
N VAL A 248 -19.25 -7.41 -26.86
CA VAL A 248 -18.87 -7.67 -25.46
C VAL A 248 -18.16 -6.46 -24.86
N MET A 249 -17.26 -5.81 -25.60
CA MET A 249 -16.62 -4.59 -25.10
C MET A 249 -17.63 -3.47 -24.81
N GLU A 250 -18.60 -3.25 -25.68
CA GLU A 250 -19.65 -2.25 -25.46
C GLU A 250 -20.47 -2.53 -24.19
N GLN A 251 -20.78 -3.80 -23.92
CA GLN A 251 -21.50 -4.22 -22.71
C GLN A 251 -20.73 -3.94 -21.42
N TRP A 252 -19.40 -4.16 -21.43
CA TRP A 252 -18.56 -4.05 -20.25
C TRP A 252 -17.87 -2.67 -20.09
N ALA A 253 -17.93 -1.79 -21.11
CA ALA A 253 -17.20 -0.53 -21.15
C ALA A 253 -17.47 0.43 -19.98
N SER A 254 -18.68 0.43 -19.42
CA SER A 254 -19.08 1.35 -18.33
C SER A 254 -18.91 0.75 -16.93
N LEU A 255 -18.39 -0.48 -16.83
CA LEU A 255 -18.32 -1.21 -15.57
C LEU A 255 -16.99 -0.95 -14.85
N GLU A 256 -17.05 -0.08 -13.85
CA GLU A 256 -15.95 0.16 -12.92
C GLU A 256 -16.34 -0.24 -11.49
N HIS A 257 -15.41 -0.91 -10.80
CA HIS A 257 -15.53 -1.30 -9.40
C HIS A 257 -14.15 -1.67 -8.84
N PRO A 258 -13.80 -1.30 -7.59
CA PRO A 258 -12.48 -1.59 -7.01
C PRO A 258 -12.18 -3.09 -6.87
N GLY A 259 -13.20 -3.93 -6.71
CA GLY A 259 -13.08 -5.39 -6.65
C GLY A 259 -13.11 -6.10 -8.02
N ILE A 260 -13.00 -5.38 -9.14
CA ILE A 260 -13.01 -5.96 -10.48
C ILE A 260 -11.69 -5.65 -11.18
N ALA A 261 -11.04 -6.66 -11.74
CA ALA A 261 -9.97 -6.45 -12.71
C ALA A 261 -10.62 -6.09 -14.06
N THR A 262 -10.63 -4.79 -14.37
CA THR A 262 -11.38 -4.22 -15.52
C THR A 262 -10.97 -4.86 -16.84
N LEU A 263 -11.95 -5.16 -17.71
CA LEU A 263 -11.71 -5.58 -19.08
C LEU A 263 -11.48 -4.35 -19.96
N HIS A 264 -10.25 -4.15 -20.43
CA HIS A 264 -9.88 -3.01 -21.27
C HIS A 264 -10.07 -3.29 -22.76
N GLN A 265 -9.77 -4.50 -23.23
CA GLN A 265 -9.91 -4.86 -24.64
C GLN A 265 -10.26 -6.34 -24.83
N CYS A 266 -10.99 -6.63 -25.90
CA CYS A 266 -11.27 -7.96 -26.41
C CYS A 266 -11.15 -7.92 -27.94
N PHE A 267 -10.28 -8.75 -28.52
CA PHE A 267 -10.04 -8.74 -29.95
C PHE A 267 -9.56 -10.10 -30.47
N VAL A 268 -9.62 -10.26 -31.80
CA VAL A 268 -9.13 -11.46 -32.49
C VAL A 268 -7.88 -11.10 -33.29
N ALA A 269 -6.77 -11.80 -33.05
CA ALA A 269 -5.53 -11.62 -33.77
C ALA A 269 -4.77 -12.95 -33.86
N GLN A 270 -3.88 -13.14 -34.84
CA GLN A 270 -3.02 -14.33 -34.91
C GLN A 270 -3.75 -15.70 -34.76
N ARG A 271 -5.01 -15.80 -35.23
CA ARG A 271 -5.90 -16.98 -35.07
C ARG A 271 -6.23 -17.35 -33.61
N ALA A 272 -6.14 -16.38 -32.69
CA ALA A 272 -6.49 -16.50 -31.29
C ALA A 272 -7.38 -15.33 -30.86
N VAL A 273 -8.06 -15.50 -29.72
CA VAL A 273 -8.85 -14.45 -29.08
C VAL A 273 -8.06 -13.93 -27.89
N PHE A 274 -7.98 -12.61 -27.76
CA PHE A 274 -7.26 -11.94 -26.70
C PHE A 274 -8.22 -11.15 -25.82
N PHE A 275 -8.02 -11.24 -24.51
CA PHE A 275 -8.64 -10.37 -23.52
C PHE A 275 -7.55 -9.64 -22.77
N VAL A 276 -7.73 -8.34 -22.57
CA VAL A 276 -6.78 -7.47 -21.88
C VAL A 276 -7.48 -6.99 -20.64
N HIS A 277 -7.10 -7.55 -19.49
CA HIS A 277 -7.60 -7.13 -18.19
C HIS A 277 -6.59 -6.24 -17.48
N GLN A 278 -7.05 -5.48 -16.49
CA GLN A 278 -6.17 -4.79 -15.56
C GLN A 278 -5.21 -5.80 -14.91
N TYR A 279 -3.91 -5.50 -14.93
CA TYR A 279 -2.94 -6.23 -14.13
C TYR A 279 -2.95 -5.67 -12.71
N ILE A 280 -3.05 -6.55 -11.71
CA ILE A 280 -3.04 -6.17 -10.29
C ILE A 280 -1.80 -6.81 -9.65
N PRO A 281 -0.70 -6.05 -9.48
CA PRO A 281 0.56 -6.53 -8.91
C PRO A 281 0.39 -7.10 -7.50
N GLY A 282 1.23 -8.07 -7.12
CA GLY A 282 1.22 -8.66 -5.77
C GLY A 282 0.01 -9.54 -5.46
N THR A 283 -0.85 -9.81 -6.44
CA THR A 283 -2.02 -10.68 -6.25
C THR A 283 -1.73 -12.14 -6.53
N GLN A 284 -2.43 -13.02 -5.81
CA GLN A 284 -2.42 -14.46 -6.05
C GLN A 284 -3.86 -14.97 -6.11
N SER A 285 -4.11 -16.02 -6.88
CA SER A 285 -5.44 -16.64 -6.89
C SER A 285 -5.74 -17.29 -5.53
N PHE A 286 -7.01 -17.28 -5.11
CA PHE A 286 -7.45 -18.02 -3.93
C PHE A 286 -6.97 -19.48 -3.99
N LEU A 287 -6.97 -20.11 -5.16
CA LEU A 287 -6.53 -21.50 -5.32
C LEU A 287 -5.03 -21.70 -4.98
N GLN A 288 -4.17 -20.74 -5.31
CA GLN A 288 -2.73 -20.82 -5.00
C GLN A 288 -2.45 -20.63 -3.52
N ILE A 289 -3.23 -19.79 -2.86
CA ILE A 289 -3.18 -19.61 -1.39
C ILE A 289 -3.88 -20.78 -0.69
N ALA A 290 -4.82 -21.45 -1.37
CA ALA A 290 -5.64 -22.55 -0.86
C ALA A 290 -4.90 -23.90 -0.68
N ASN A 291 -3.68 -23.85 -0.16
CA ASN A 291 -3.15 -24.87 0.75
C ASN A 291 -3.09 -24.33 2.20
N PRO A 292 -4.17 -23.82 2.84
CA PRO A 292 -3.99 -23.03 4.05
C PRO A 292 -4.55 -23.71 5.32
N PRO A 293 -4.11 -23.25 6.51
CA PRO A 293 -4.90 -23.38 7.73
C PRO A 293 -6.30 -22.77 7.54
N SER A 294 -7.31 -23.30 8.22
CA SER A 294 -8.70 -22.81 8.18
C SER A 294 -8.78 -21.29 8.34
N LEU A 295 -9.32 -20.59 7.33
CA LEU A 295 -9.52 -19.13 7.39
C LEU A 295 -10.50 -18.79 8.52
N SER A 296 -10.19 -17.72 9.25
CA SER A 296 -11.09 -17.25 10.30
C SER A 296 -12.39 -16.72 9.71
N GLU A 297 -13.49 -16.93 10.42
CA GLU A 297 -14.82 -16.50 9.99
C GLU A 297 -14.92 -14.98 9.70
N PRO A 298 -14.29 -14.07 10.47
CA PRO A 298 -14.27 -12.64 10.13
C PRO A 298 -13.64 -12.34 8.75
N VAL A 299 -12.55 -13.03 8.40
CA VAL A 299 -11.89 -12.87 7.09
C VAL A 299 -12.79 -13.37 5.97
N ILE A 300 -13.51 -14.48 6.20
CA ILE A 300 -14.48 -15.01 5.23
C ILE A 300 -15.63 -14.01 5.02
N TRP A 301 -16.17 -13.43 6.08
CA TRP A 301 -17.23 -12.41 5.97
C TRP A 301 -16.77 -11.13 5.27
N SER A 302 -15.52 -10.71 5.48
CA SER A 302 -14.92 -9.60 4.72
C SER A 302 -14.89 -9.90 3.22
N ALA A 303 -14.43 -11.10 2.83
CA ALA A 303 -14.42 -11.55 1.45
C ALA A 303 -15.84 -11.62 0.83
N ILE A 304 -16.82 -12.11 1.61
CA ILE A 304 -18.24 -12.16 1.22
C ILE A 304 -18.76 -10.74 0.96
N CYS A 305 -18.51 -9.79 1.85
CA CYS A 305 -18.98 -8.41 1.71
C CYS A 305 -18.41 -7.75 0.45
N GLN A 306 -17.10 -7.90 0.21
CA GLN A 306 -16.45 -7.38 -0.99
C GLN A 306 -17.06 -8.01 -2.26
N MET A 307 -17.27 -9.33 -2.29
CA MET A 307 -17.89 -10.01 -3.43
C MET A 307 -19.37 -9.60 -3.64
N VAL A 308 -20.13 -9.37 -2.56
CA VAL A 308 -21.51 -8.85 -2.65
C VAL A 308 -21.54 -7.51 -3.36
N THR A 309 -20.61 -6.60 -3.06
CA THR A 309 -20.54 -5.29 -3.75
C THR A 309 -20.21 -5.44 -5.25
N VAL A 310 -19.30 -6.36 -5.60
CA VAL A 310 -18.96 -6.70 -7.01
C VAL A 310 -20.19 -7.23 -7.75
N ILE A 311 -20.85 -8.26 -7.21
CA ILE A 311 -22.02 -8.88 -7.85
C ILE A 311 -23.15 -7.84 -7.97
N ARG A 312 -23.36 -7.01 -6.95
CA ARG A 312 -24.37 -5.96 -6.96
C ARG A 312 -24.11 -4.95 -8.09
N ARG A 313 -22.86 -4.55 -8.30
CA ARG A 313 -22.48 -3.61 -9.36
C ARG A 313 -22.73 -4.21 -10.75
N ILE A 314 -22.40 -5.49 -10.96
CA ILE A 314 -22.58 -6.20 -12.23
C ILE A 314 -24.06 -6.43 -12.53
N HIS A 315 -24.82 -6.99 -11.59
CA HIS A 315 -26.26 -7.23 -11.77
C HIS A 315 -27.03 -5.92 -11.95
N GLY A 316 -26.61 -4.85 -11.25
CA GLY A 316 -27.15 -3.50 -11.41
C GLY A 316 -26.90 -2.89 -12.81
N ALA A 317 -25.82 -3.28 -13.47
CA ALA A 317 -25.54 -2.93 -14.87
C ALA A 317 -26.28 -3.80 -15.90
N ARG A 318 -27.22 -4.66 -15.45
CA ARG A 318 -27.93 -5.65 -16.27
C ARG A 318 -27.02 -6.68 -16.94
N LEU A 319 -25.89 -6.98 -16.30
CA LEU A 319 -24.96 -8.04 -16.69
C LEU A 319 -25.06 -9.23 -15.73
N ALA A 320 -24.41 -10.32 -16.10
CA ALA A 320 -24.19 -11.48 -15.25
C ALA A 320 -22.70 -11.72 -15.07
N LEU A 321 -22.33 -12.28 -13.92
CA LEU A 321 -20.95 -12.60 -13.55
C LEU A 321 -20.37 -13.68 -14.47
N ARG A 322 -21.14 -14.77 -14.64
CA ARG A 322 -20.84 -16.01 -15.40
C ARG A 322 -19.59 -16.77 -14.96
N THR A 323 -18.59 -16.13 -14.37
CA THR A 323 -17.33 -16.70 -13.90
C THR A 323 -17.16 -16.40 -12.42
N LEU A 324 -17.17 -17.44 -11.58
CA LEU A 324 -16.79 -17.31 -10.18
C LEU A 324 -16.19 -18.62 -9.68
N ASP A 325 -14.89 -18.58 -9.43
CA ASP A 325 -14.03 -19.73 -9.13
C ASP A 325 -12.83 -19.21 -8.33
N LEU A 326 -12.26 -20.03 -7.44
CA LEU A 326 -11.02 -19.74 -6.72
C LEU A 326 -9.83 -19.46 -7.66
N ARG A 327 -9.86 -19.97 -8.90
CA ARG A 327 -8.83 -19.71 -9.93
C ARG A 327 -8.82 -18.28 -10.44
N HIS A 328 -10.01 -17.67 -10.53
CA HIS A 328 -10.22 -16.34 -11.14
C HIS A 328 -10.49 -15.26 -10.10
N THR A 329 -10.48 -15.64 -8.82
CA THR A 329 -10.59 -14.70 -7.72
C THR A 329 -9.19 -14.46 -7.16
N LEU A 330 -8.71 -13.23 -7.30
CA LEU A 330 -7.41 -12.79 -6.87
C LEU A 330 -7.50 -12.19 -5.47
N LEU A 331 -6.42 -12.38 -4.72
CA LEU A 331 -6.25 -11.90 -3.37
C LEU A 331 -4.99 -11.09 -3.24
N GLN A 332 -5.10 -10.04 -2.43
CA GLN A 332 -3.98 -9.32 -1.90
C GLN A 332 -4.20 -9.17 -0.40
N MET A 333 -3.27 -9.70 0.39
CA MET A 333 -3.27 -9.51 1.83
C MET A 333 -2.26 -8.41 2.15
N ASP A 334 -2.76 -7.24 2.52
CA ASP A 334 -1.95 -6.27 3.25
C ASP A 334 -1.93 -6.68 4.74
N ALA A 335 -1.02 -6.15 5.55
CA ALA A 335 -0.85 -6.44 6.98
C ALA A 335 -2.15 -6.35 7.80
N LEU A 336 -3.20 -5.73 7.25
CA LEU A 336 -4.40 -5.34 7.98
C LEU A 336 -5.72 -5.68 7.27
N ARG A 337 -5.69 -6.08 5.99
CA ARG A 337 -6.93 -6.31 5.24
C ARG A 337 -6.73 -7.24 4.05
N LEU A 338 -7.66 -8.18 3.91
CA LEU A 338 -7.87 -8.95 2.70
C LEU A 338 -8.52 -8.07 1.64
N LYS A 339 -7.92 -7.96 0.46
CA LYS A 339 -8.56 -7.38 -0.73
C LYS A 339 -8.87 -8.49 -1.72
N VAL A 340 -10.10 -8.53 -2.20
CA VAL A 340 -10.59 -9.52 -3.15
C VAL A 340 -10.87 -8.85 -4.49
N PHE A 341 -10.29 -9.40 -5.54
CA PHE A 341 -10.52 -8.94 -6.92
C PHE A 341 -11.05 -10.08 -7.77
N LEU A 342 -12.07 -9.80 -8.56
CA LEU A 342 -12.59 -10.73 -9.54
C LEU A 342 -11.96 -10.47 -10.91
N ASN A 343 -11.36 -11.51 -11.47
CA ASN A 343 -10.72 -11.48 -12.79
C ASN A 343 -11.57 -12.26 -13.81
N CYS A 344 -11.18 -12.18 -15.09
CA CYS A 344 -11.73 -12.99 -16.19
C CYS A 344 -13.20 -12.67 -16.55
N LEU A 345 -13.68 -11.46 -16.23
CA LEU A 345 -14.99 -10.99 -16.65
C LEU A 345 -15.04 -10.73 -18.15
N GLY A 346 -16.20 -10.95 -18.78
CA GLY A 346 -16.43 -10.83 -20.22
C GLY A 346 -15.90 -11.99 -21.06
N ILE A 347 -15.09 -12.89 -20.51
CA ILE A 347 -14.56 -14.05 -21.25
C ILE A 347 -15.68 -15.01 -21.64
N VAL A 348 -16.52 -15.42 -20.68
CA VAL A 348 -17.62 -16.36 -20.95
C VAL A 348 -18.68 -15.70 -21.84
N ASP A 349 -18.91 -14.40 -21.71
CA ASP A 349 -19.83 -13.62 -22.54
C ASP A 349 -19.42 -13.66 -24.02
N ALA A 350 -18.12 -13.62 -24.32
CA ALA A 350 -17.60 -13.80 -25.67
C ALA A 350 -17.62 -15.27 -26.11
N LEU A 351 -17.07 -16.18 -25.31
CA LEU A 351 -16.90 -17.59 -25.69
C LEU A 351 -18.24 -18.32 -25.88
N GLU A 352 -19.26 -17.94 -25.10
CA GLU A 352 -20.61 -18.51 -25.09
C GLU A 352 -21.67 -17.51 -25.60
N PHE A 353 -21.28 -16.55 -26.44
CA PHE A 353 -22.13 -15.44 -26.89
C PHE A 353 -23.49 -15.87 -27.46
N GLU A 354 -23.54 -16.99 -28.19
CA GLU A 354 -24.78 -17.49 -28.82
C GLU A 354 -25.71 -18.24 -27.85
N THR A 355 -25.29 -18.43 -26.59
CA THR A 355 -26.07 -19.18 -25.60
C THR A 355 -27.30 -18.38 -25.16
N ARG A 356 -28.49 -18.90 -25.45
CA ARG A 356 -29.76 -18.24 -25.16
C ARG A 356 -30.28 -18.52 -23.75
N LYS A 357 -29.58 -18.00 -22.73
CA LYS A 357 -30.08 -17.97 -21.35
C LYS A 357 -30.65 -16.60 -21.04
N SER A 358 -31.76 -16.55 -20.32
CA SER A 358 -32.30 -15.27 -19.84
C SER A 358 -31.34 -14.63 -18.83
N LEU A 359 -31.33 -13.30 -18.71
CA LEU A 359 -30.51 -12.61 -17.71
C LEU A 359 -30.83 -13.08 -16.30
N GLN A 360 -32.12 -13.32 -16.00
CA GLN A 360 -32.57 -13.82 -14.70
C GLN A 360 -32.00 -15.20 -14.39
N GLU A 361 -31.95 -16.12 -15.36
CA GLU A 361 -31.32 -17.44 -15.19
C GLU A 361 -29.82 -17.31 -14.94
N LEU A 362 -29.14 -16.44 -15.68
CA LEU A 362 -27.70 -16.21 -15.51
C LEU A 362 -27.39 -15.63 -14.11
N GLN A 363 -28.15 -14.63 -13.68
CA GLN A 363 -27.98 -14.02 -12.35
C GLN A 363 -28.33 -14.99 -11.22
N ALA A 364 -29.37 -15.82 -11.38
CA ALA A 364 -29.67 -16.88 -10.41
C ALA A 364 -28.53 -17.91 -10.32
N GLU A 365 -27.91 -18.26 -11.46
CA GLU A 365 -26.74 -19.14 -11.46
C GLU A 365 -25.51 -18.51 -10.81
N ASP A 366 -25.31 -17.20 -10.98
CA ASP A 366 -24.25 -16.46 -10.27
C ASP A 366 -24.42 -16.58 -8.75
N MET A 367 -25.65 -16.49 -8.23
CA MET A 367 -25.91 -16.62 -6.80
C MET A 367 -25.60 -18.04 -6.28
N ARG A 368 -25.86 -19.09 -7.08
CA ARG A 368 -25.43 -20.46 -6.72
C ARG A 368 -23.92 -20.61 -6.75
N LYS A 369 -23.26 -20.06 -7.78
CA LYS A 369 -21.79 -20.03 -7.86
C LYS A 369 -21.19 -19.27 -6.68
N PHE A 370 -21.84 -18.21 -6.22
CA PHE A 370 -21.42 -17.48 -5.03
C PHE A 370 -21.46 -18.35 -3.77
N GLY A 371 -22.55 -19.09 -3.54
CA GLY A 371 -22.61 -20.07 -2.45
C GLY A 371 -21.52 -21.14 -2.54
N ARG A 372 -21.27 -21.69 -3.74
CA ARG A 372 -20.19 -22.67 -3.96
C ARG A 372 -18.80 -22.08 -3.75
N TRP A 373 -18.57 -20.84 -4.16
CA TRP A 373 -17.31 -20.11 -3.95
C TRP A 373 -17.03 -19.91 -2.47
N ILE A 374 -18.02 -19.49 -1.67
CA ILE A 374 -17.87 -19.37 -0.23
C ILE A 374 -17.53 -20.73 0.40
N LEU A 375 -18.28 -21.78 0.03
CA LEU A 375 -18.00 -23.13 0.52
C LEU A 375 -16.59 -23.60 0.11
N SER A 376 -16.11 -23.18 -1.06
CA SER A 376 -14.77 -23.52 -1.53
C SER A 376 -13.68 -22.86 -0.69
N ILE A 377 -13.86 -21.59 -0.31
CA ILE A 377 -12.94 -20.87 0.57
C ILE A 377 -12.94 -21.50 1.97
N VAL A 378 -14.11 -21.83 2.50
CA VAL A 378 -14.31 -22.44 3.82
C VAL A 378 -13.61 -23.80 3.95
N THR A 379 -13.60 -24.58 2.87
CA THR A 379 -13.12 -25.98 2.84
C THR A 379 -11.76 -26.16 2.19
N GLY A 380 -11.21 -25.13 1.55
CA GLY A 380 -10.00 -25.22 0.72
C GLY A 380 -10.16 -26.07 -0.54
N THR A 381 -11.36 -26.61 -0.82
CA THR A 381 -11.63 -27.44 -1.99
C THR A 381 -12.36 -26.61 -3.03
N ASN A 382 -11.91 -26.63 -4.30
CA ASN A 382 -12.58 -25.87 -5.35
C ASN A 382 -13.88 -26.54 -5.82
N ILE A 383 -15.02 -26.01 -5.38
CA ILE A 383 -16.36 -26.55 -5.64
C ILE A 383 -16.97 -25.84 -6.85
N MET A 384 -17.21 -26.61 -7.90
CA MET A 384 -17.77 -26.15 -9.17
C MET A 384 -19.13 -26.79 -9.45
N ALA A 385 -19.80 -26.37 -10.53
CA ALA A 385 -21.02 -26.98 -11.05
C ALA A 385 -20.90 -28.52 -11.20
N SER A 386 -19.74 -28.97 -11.67
CA SER A 386 -19.41 -30.37 -11.98
C SER A 386 -18.89 -31.19 -10.79
N THR A 387 -18.76 -30.60 -9.60
CA THR A 387 -18.28 -31.34 -8.41
C THR A 387 -19.29 -32.42 -8.03
N ASP A 388 -18.79 -33.60 -7.68
CA ASP A 388 -19.62 -34.75 -7.33
C ASP A 388 -20.42 -34.50 -6.03
N ALA A 389 -21.59 -35.13 -5.95
CA ALA A 389 -22.52 -34.93 -4.84
C ALA A 389 -21.93 -35.36 -3.48
N GLN A 390 -21.04 -36.36 -3.46
CA GLN A 390 -20.42 -36.86 -2.24
C GLN A 390 -19.42 -35.85 -1.68
N THR A 391 -18.55 -35.30 -2.53
CA THR A 391 -17.60 -34.24 -2.17
C THR A 391 -18.34 -33.00 -1.70
N LEU A 392 -19.41 -32.59 -2.38
CA LEU A 392 -20.24 -31.47 -1.93
C LEU A 392 -20.82 -31.72 -0.53
N GLN A 393 -21.36 -32.91 -0.28
CA GLN A 393 -21.90 -33.25 1.04
C GLN A 393 -20.82 -33.29 2.13
N ASN A 394 -19.62 -33.78 1.82
CA ASN A 394 -18.49 -33.78 2.74
C ASN A 394 -18.07 -32.35 3.11
N CYS A 395 -18.00 -31.46 2.11
CA CYS A 395 -17.70 -30.03 2.30
C CYS A 395 -18.77 -29.34 3.18
N GLU A 396 -20.04 -29.63 2.94
CA GLU A 396 -21.13 -29.11 3.77
C GLU A 396 -21.02 -29.59 5.23
N ARG A 397 -20.71 -30.87 5.48
CA ARG A 397 -20.47 -31.39 6.84
C ARG A 397 -19.27 -30.74 7.51
N TYR A 398 -18.19 -30.51 6.78
CA TYR A 398 -17.03 -29.79 7.31
C TYR A 398 -17.41 -28.38 7.74
N CYS A 399 -18.15 -27.64 6.90
CA CYS A 399 -18.66 -26.32 7.25
C CYS A 399 -19.56 -26.36 8.49
N MET A 400 -20.43 -27.37 8.60
CA MET A 400 -21.31 -27.57 9.76
C MET A 400 -20.58 -27.77 11.09
N GLN A 401 -19.39 -28.36 11.07
CA GLN A 401 -18.63 -28.70 12.26
C GLN A 401 -17.71 -27.56 12.74
N ASN A 402 -17.26 -26.71 11.81
CA ASN A 402 -16.17 -25.76 12.07
C ASN A 402 -16.59 -24.28 12.08
N TYR A 403 -17.78 -23.95 11.58
CA TYR A 403 -18.21 -22.55 11.39
C TYR A 403 -19.59 -22.26 11.98
N SER A 404 -19.89 -20.97 12.14
CA SER A 404 -21.15 -20.54 12.75
C SER A 404 -22.39 -21.02 11.98
N ARG A 405 -23.51 -21.10 12.70
CA ARG A 405 -24.82 -21.40 12.11
C ARG A 405 -25.23 -20.35 11.08
N ASP A 406 -24.83 -19.09 11.27
CA ASP A 406 -25.14 -17.98 10.38
C ASP A 406 -24.45 -18.15 9.03
N LEU A 407 -23.12 -18.37 9.02
CA LEU A 407 -22.36 -18.61 7.79
C LEU A 407 -22.87 -19.85 7.05
N ARG A 408 -23.11 -20.94 7.79
CA ARG A 408 -23.70 -22.16 7.21
C ARG A 408 -25.06 -21.89 6.55
N HIS A 409 -25.95 -21.20 7.25
CA HIS A 409 -27.29 -20.92 6.73
C HIS A 409 -27.22 -20.07 5.47
N PHE A 410 -26.33 -19.08 5.44
CA PHE A 410 -26.08 -18.23 4.27
C PHE A 410 -25.62 -19.06 3.05
N ILE A 411 -24.59 -19.89 3.23
CA ILE A 411 -24.04 -20.75 2.15
C ILE A 411 -25.11 -21.70 1.60
N LEU A 412 -25.79 -22.43 2.48
CA LEU A 412 -26.76 -23.44 2.05
C LEU A 412 -27.99 -22.82 1.38
N THR A 413 -28.41 -21.63 1.84
CA THR A 413 -29.51 -20.89 1.19
C THR A 413 -29.15 -20.52 -0.25
N LEU A 414 -27.91 -20.09 -0.52
CA LEU A 414 -27.47 -19.79 -1.88
C LEU A 414 -27.36 -21.02 -2.78
N ILE A 415 -26.90 -22.16 -2.23
CA ILE A 415 -26.66 -23.38 -3.02
C ILE A 415 -27.95 -24.19 -3.27
N ARG A 416 -28.77 -24.37 -2.23
CA ARG A 416 -29.86 -25.38 -2.21
C ARG A 416 -31.23 -24.80 -2.58
N SER A 417 -31.40 -23.48 -2.52
CA SER A 417 -32.68 -22.87 -2.89
C SER A 417 -33.01 -23.11 -4.35
N GLN A 418 -34.26 -23.52 -4.63
CA GLN A 418 -34.75 -23.66 -6.00
C GLN A 418 -34.59 -22.35 -6.76
N ASN A 419 -34.99 -21.25 -6.12
CA ASN A 419 -34.74 -19.87 -6.55
C ASN A 419 -33.82 -19.21 -5.53
N PRO A 420 -32.50 -19.07 -5.80
CA PRO A 420 -31.60 -18.38 -4.89
C PRO A 420 -32.01 -16.91 -4.72
N PRO A 421 -31.80 -16.32 -3.54
CA PRO A 421 -32.14 -14.92 -3.29
C PRO A 421 -31.37 -14.01 -4.26
N SER A 422 -32.02 -12.94 -4.72
CA SER A 422 -31.35 -11.96 -5.59
C SER A 422 -30.22 -11.26 -4.82
N ILE A 423 -29.26 -10.68 -5.53
CA ILE A 423 -28.19 -9.91 -4.89
C ILE A 423 -28.74 -8.73 -4.07
N LEU A 424 -29.90 -8.19 -4.45
CA LEU A 424 -30.56 -7.13 -3.69
C LEU A 424 -31.09 -7.64 -2.36
N ASP A 425 -31.65 -8.85 -2.32
CA ASP A 425 -32.13 -9.48 -1.09
C ASP A 425 -30.96 -9.82 -0.16
N VAL A 426 -29.88 -10.36 -0.72
CA VAL A 426 -28.62 -10.59 0.01
C VAL A 426 -28.06 -9.28 0.58
N SER A 427 -28.06 -8.20 -0.21
CA SER A 427 -27.59 -6.88 0.25
C SER A 427 -28.40 -6.36 1.45
N ARG A 428 -29.72 -6.61 1.48
CA ARG A 428 -30.59 -6.19 2.59
C ARG A 428 -30.40 -7.01 3.86
N ALA A 429 -29.85 -8.23 3.74
CA ALA A 429 -29.60 -9.12 4.87
C ALA A 429 -28.26 -8.86 5.58
N LEU A 430 -27.34 -8.10 4.98
CA LEU A 430 -25.97 -7.92 5.48
C LEU A 430 -25.56 -6.47 5.86
N PRO A 431 -26.45 -5.57 6.31
CA PRO A 431 -26.08 -4.17 6.54
C PRO A 431 -24.98 -4.01 7.60
N GLY A 432 -25.07 -4.73 8.73
CA GLY A 432 -24.06 -4.65 9.79
C GLY A 432 -22.65 -5.02 9.30
N ARG A 433 -22.53 -6.17 8.61
CA ARG A 433 -21.25 -6.64 8.07
C ARG A 433 -20.70 -5.74 6.96
N LEU A 434 -21.57 -5.13 6.15
CA LEU A 434 -21.17 -4.16 5.13
C LEU A 434 -20.66 -2.85 5.76
N MET A 435 -21.26 -2.41 6.88
CA MET A 435 -20.75 -1.26 7.64
C MET A 435 -19.39 -1.57 8.27
N ASP A 436 -19.20 -2.77 8.84
CA ASP A 436 -17.90 -3.19 9.38
C ASP A 436 -16.81 -3.19 8.29
N GLU A 437 -17.15 -3.63 7.07
CA GLU A 437 -16.22 -3.62 5.93
C GLU A 437 -15.93 -2.19 5.42
N LEU A 438 -16.91 -1.29 5.52
CA LEU A 438 -16.73 0.14 5.23
C LEU A 438 -15.77 0.78 6.25
N ASP A 439 -15.97 0.53 7.54
CA ASP A 439 -15.10 1.03 8.61
C ASP A 439 -13.68 0.48 8.45
N SER A 440 -13.54 -0.81 8.12
CA SER A 440 -12.25 -1.45 7.77
C SER A 440 -11.58 -0.76 6.56
N THR A 441 -12.36 -0.35 5.56
CA THR A 441 -11.88 0.40 4.41
C THR A 441 -11.37 1.79 4.81
N GLN A 442 -12.12 2.51 5.62
CA GLN A 442 -11.76 3.85 6.09
C GLN A 442 -10.49 3.81 6.95
N LEU A 443 -10.36 2.82 7.84
CA LEU A 443 -9.14 2.60 8.62
C LEU A 443 -7.92 2.30 7.73
N SER A 444 -8.11 1.53 6.65
CA SER A 444 -7.05 1.30 5.67
C SER A 444 -6.64 2.59 4.97
N LEU A 445 -7.60 3.44 4.57
CA LEU A 445 -7.32 4.73 3.92
C LEU A 445 -6.51 5.65 4.84
N LEU A 446 -6.93 5.81 6.10
CA LEU A 446 -6.22 6.65 7.08
C LEU A 446 -4.78 6.19 7.31
N ARG A 447 -4.51 4.89 7.26
CA ARG A 447 -3.14 4.36 7.35
C ARG A 447 -2.31 4.68 6.12
N THR A 448 -2.90 4.55 4.93
CA THR A 448 -2.23 4.97 3.68
C THR A 448 -1.94 6.47 3.68
N GLU A 449 -2.87 7.30 4.16
CA GLU A 449 -2.67 8.75 4.33
C GLU A 449 -1.55 9.06 5.32
N LYS A 450 -1.47 8.33 6.43
CA LYS A 450 -0.37 8.46 7.39
C LYS A 450 0.99 8.12 6.76
N SER A 451 1.06 7.02 6.02
CA SER A 451 2.27 6.64 5.27
C SER A 451 2.64 7.69 4.22
N LEU A 452 1.66 8.21 3.48
CA LEU A 452 1.85 9.28 2.50
C LEU A 452 2.35 10.57 3.16
N SER A 453 1.83 10.93 4.33
CA SER A 453 2.29 12.08 5.10
C SER A 453 3.77 11.95 5.49
N GLY A 454 4.19 10.75 5.94
CA GLY A 454 5.58 10.48 6.26
C GLY A 454 6.51 10.61 5.06
N GLU A 455 6.11 10.07 3.90
CA GLU A 455 6.87 10.22 2.64
C GLU A 455 6.91 11.65 2.14
N TYR A 456 5.81 12.38 2.29
CA TYR A 456 5.75 13.78 1.91
C TYR A 456 6.69 14.64 2.76
N GLU A 457 6.75 14.40 4.07
CA GLU A 457 7.72 15.02 4.99
C GLU A 457 9.16 14.70 4.56
N SER A 458 9.48 13.43 4.31
CA SER A 458 10.79 12.99 3.79
C SER A 458 11.15 13.68 2.47
N GLY A 459 10.19 13.82 1.55
CA GLY A 459 10.39 14.50 0.27
C GLY A 459 10.60 16.01 0.40
N ARG A 460 9.99 16.67 1.39
CA ARG A 460 10.27 18.08 1.73
C ARG A 460 11.67 18.24 2.32
N ALA A 461 12.02 17.39 3.30
CA ALA A 461 13.35 17.37 3.90
C ALA A 461 14.44 17.12 2.85
N LEU A 462 14.26 16.16 1.94
CA LEU A 462 15.20 15.90 0.84
C LEU A 462 15.43 17.14 -0.03
N ARG A 463 14.37 17.87 -0.39
CA ARG A 463 14.49 19.10 -1.18
C ARG A 463 15.27 20.19 -0.44
N LEU A 464 15.06 20.35 0.87
CA LEU A 464 15.85 21.27 1.69
C LEU A 464 17.31 20.84 1.79
N LEU A 465 17.58 19.56 2.03
CA LEU A 465 18.92 19.00 2.08
C LEU A 465 19.67 19.22 0.77
N LEU A 466 19.00 19.04 -0.38
CA LEU A 466 19.58 19.33 -1.69
C LEU A 466 19.90 20.83 -1.85
N LYS A 467 18.98 21.73 -1.48
CA LYS A 467 19.25 23.19 -1.51
C LYS A 467 20.44 23.56 -0.62
N LEU A 468 20.45 23.09 0.62
CA LEU A 468 21.57 23.28 1.54
C LEU A 468 22.86 22.71 0.96
N GLY A 469 22.82 21.54 0.34
CA GLY A 469 23.96 20.91 -0.33
C GLY A 469 24.48 21.70 -1.53
N PHE A 470 23.62 22.37 -2.30
CA PHE A 470 24.04 23.25 -3.40
C PHE A 470 24.68 24.55 -2.92
N VAL A 471 24.24 25.08 -1.77
CA VAL A 471 24.68 26.38 -1.24
C VAL A 471 25.93 26.24 -0.37
N ASN A 472 25.98 25.22 0.49
CA ASN A 472 27.07 25.02 1.44
C ASN A 472 28.37 24.60 0.74
N GLU A 473 29.51 25.12 1.23
CA GLU A 473 30.87 24.68 0.87
C GLU A 473 31.20 24.60 -0.62
N ARG A 474 30.66 25.51 -1.44
CA ARG A 474 31.07 25.63 -2.85
C ARG A 474 32.57 25.95 -3.00
N PRO A 475 33.33 25.18 -3.79
CA PRO A 475 34.75 25.42 -4.03
C PRO A 475 35.01 26.59 -5.00
N GLU A 476 34.04 26.86 -5.90
CA GLU A 476 34.18 27.86 -6.94
C GLU A 476 33.78 29.25 -6.43
N ASN A 477 34.79 29.95 -5.92
CA ASN A 477 35.04 31.37 -6.19
C ASN A 477 36.48 31.67 -5.73
N GLY A 478 37.46 31.14 -6.47
CA GLY A 478 38.92 31.29 -6.26
C GLY A 478 39.47 32.72 -6.32
N ALA A 479 38.61 33.74 -6.22
CA ALA A 479 38.92 35.14 -5.94
C ALA A 479 37.92 35.78 -4.96
N ASN A 480 36.66 35.32 -4.93
CA ASN A 480 35.67 35.67 -3.92
C ASN A 480 35.70 34.64 -2.76
N ARG A 481 36.74 34.73 -1.94
CA ARG A 481 36.97 33.94 -0.71
C ARG A 481 35.88 34.10 0.38
N ARG A 482 34.72 34.68 0.04
CA ARG A 482 33.70 35.16 0.98
C ARG A 482 32.33 34.52 0.81
N TRP A 483 32.10 33.61 -0.15
CA TRP A 483 30.80 32.92 -0.27
C TRP A 483 30.41 32.28 1.06
N SER A 484 31.23 31.41 1.63
CA SER A 484 30.98 30.81 2.96
C SER A 484 31.23 31.73 4.16
N HIS A 485 31.82 32.92 3.96
CA HIS A 485 32.31 33.78 5.05
C HIS A 485 31.64 35.16 5.11
N SER A 486 30.55 35.39 4.38
CA SER A 486 29.84 36.67 4.43
C SER A 486 28.33 36.54 4.27
N GLY A 487 27.60 37.41 4.97
CA GLY A 487 26.15 37.57 4.89
C GLY A 487 25.39 36.27 5.13
N ASP A 488 24.38 36.04 4.29
CA ASP A 488 23.41 34.94 4.37
C ASP A 488 24.08 33.56 4.35
N CYS A 489 25.14 33.38 3.56
CA CYS A 489 25.84 32.11 3.45
C CYS A 489 26.66 31.74 4.69
N TYR A 490 27.09 32.73 5.49
CA TYR A 490 27.69 32.46 6.80
C TYR A 490 26.64 31.94 7.79
N VAL A 491 25.44 32.54 7.80
CA VAL A 491 24.30 32.05 8.61
C VAL A 491 23.97 30.60 8.25
N LEU A 492 23.92 30.26 6.95
CA LEU A 492 23.65 28.90 6.49
C LEU A 492 24.77 27.91 6.86
N THR A 493 26.03 28.35 6.87
CA THR A 493 27.15 27.53 7.33
C THR A 493 27.02 27.19 8.81
N LEU A 494 26.71 28.18 9.65
CA LEU A 494 26.51 27.94 11.08
C LEU A 494 25.24 27.13 11.35
N PHE A 495 24.16 27.36 10.59
CA PHE A 495 22.94 26.58 10.69
C PHE A 495 23.18 25.10 10.37
N ARG A 496 23.97 24.82 9.32
CA ARG A 496 24.38 23.44 9.03
C ARG A 496 25.16 22.82 10.19
N ASP A 497 26.08 23.55 10.79
CA ASP A 497 26.83 23.07 11.95
C ASP A 497 25.88 22.80 13.14
N TYR A 498 24.91 23.68 13.39
CA TYR A 498 23.85 23.51 14.40
C TYR A 498 22.98 22.26 14.17
N VAL A 499 22.66 21.94 12.91
CA VAL A 499 21.79 20.79 12.59
C VAL A 499 22.57 19.47 12.56
N PHE A 500 23.73 19.42 11.90
CA PHE A 500 24.41 18.17 11.54
C PHE A 500 25.69 17.88 12.33
N HIS A 501 26.30 18.89 12.97
CA HIS A 501 27.54 18.74 13.74
C HIS A 501 27.27 18.85 15.24
N GLN A 502 26.27 18.10 15.70
CA GLN A 502 25.88 18.06 17.10
C GLN A 502 26.99 17.40 17.94
N ALA A 503 27.19 17.90 19.15
CA ALA A 503 28.11 17.32 20.11
C ALA A 503 27.53 17.33 21.52
N ASP A 504 27.92 16.36 22.35
CA ASP A 504 27.56 16.33 23.78
C ASP A 504 28.41 17.31 24.60
N GLY A 505 28.16 17.39 25.92
CA GLY A 505 28.93 18.26 26.81
C GLY A 505 30.43 17.93 26.92
N ALA A 506 30.85 16.75 26.45
CA ALA A 506 32.25 16.32 26.39
C ALA A 506 32.87 16.50 24.98
N GLY A 507 32.10 17.01 24.01
CA GLY A 507 32.54 17.22 22.64
C GLY A 507 32.46 15.96 21.75
N ASN A 508 31.84 14.88 22.20
CA ASN A 508 31.63 13.70 21.37
C ASN A 508 30.51 13.95 20.36
N PRO A 509 30.62 13.46 19.11
CA PRO A 509 29.60 13.66 18.10
C PRO A 509 28.27 12.97 18.48
N VAL A 510 27.16 13.69 18.29
CA VAL A 510 25.80 13.21 18.55
C VAL A 510 25.06 13.06 17.23
N MET A 511 24.37 11.93 17.06
CA MET A 511 23.56 11.62 15.87
C MET A 511 22.07 11.63 16.24
N ASP A 512 21.56 12.77 16.72
CA ASP A 512 20.13 12.91 17.00
C ASP A 512 19.38 13.34 15.75
N LEU A 513 18.72 12.37 15.12
CA LEU A 513 17.88 12.62 13.95
C LEU A 513 16.58 13.34 14.32
N GLY A 514 16.11 13.22 15.56
CA GLY A 514 14.96 13.98 16.04
C GLY A 514 15.20 15.49 15.98
N HIS A 515 16.39 15.94 16.38
CA HIS A 515 16.85 17.32 16.20
C HIS A 515 16.89 17.72 14.73
N VAL A 516 17.52 16.91 13.87
CA VAL A 516 17.63 17.20 12.43
C VAL A 516 16.26 17.41 11.80
N VAL A 517 15.33 16.49 12.05
CA VAL A 517 13.98 16.51 11.47
C VAL A 517 13.20 17.72 11.99
N THR A 518 13.28 17.99 13.29
CA THR A 518 12.61 19.15 13.90
C THR A 518 13.14 20.46 13.31
N ALA A 519 14.47 20.60 13.20
CA ALA A 519 15.10 21.78 12.65
C ALA A 519 14.75 22.00 11.17
N LEU A 520 14.74 20.93 10.36
CA LEU A 520 14.35 21.01 8.95
C LEU A 520 12.86 21.34 8.78
N ASN A 521 11.98 20.78 9.62
CA ASN A 521 10.56 21.10 9.59
C ASN A 521 10.30 22.57 9.96
N LYS A 522 10.96 23.09 11.00
CA LYS A 522 10.87 24.51 11.39
C LYS A 522 11.46 25.43 10.33
N LEU A 523 12.57 25.03 9.70
CA LEU A 523 13.14 25.75 8.56
C LEU A 523 12.15 25.81 7.39
N ASP A 524 11.54 24.68 7.02
CA ASP A 524 10.59 24.64 5.90
C ASP A 524 9.31 25.43 6.17
N ALA A 525 8.88 25.46 7.44
CA ALA A 525 7.74 26.26 7.90
C ALA A 525 8.05 27.76 8.04
N ALA A 526 9.33 28.16 7.93
CA ALA A 526 9.80 29.50 8.27
C ALA A 526 9.33 29.95 9.66
N ASP A 527 9.57 29.10 10.66
CA ASP A 527 9.15 29.34 12.05
C ASP A 527 9.86 30.57 12.67
N GLU A 528 9.14 31.37 13.45
CA GLU A 528 9.67 32.56 14.13
C GLU A 528 10.49 32.21 15.38
N GLU A 529 10.53 30.93 15.78
CA GLU A 529 11.37 30.44 16.86
C GLU A 529 12.85 30.81 16.64
N LYS A 530 13.44 31.46 17.64
CA LYS A 530 14.84 31.87 17.65
C LYS A 530 15.74 30.74 18.14
N ILE A 531 16.82 30.50 17.40
CA ILE A 531 17.91 29.58 17.71
C ILE A 531 19.22 30.34 17.87
N VAL A 532 20.15 29.74 18.63
CA VAL A 532 21.49 30.28 18.82
C VAL A 532 22.48 29.49 17.97
N LEU A 533 23.17 30.20 17.09
CA LEU A 533 24.23 29.67 16.23
C LEU A 533 25.59 30.12 16.75
N SER A 534 26.49 29.18 17.03
CA SER A 534 27.85 29.47 17.50
C SER A 534 28.86 29.42 16.35
N SER A 535 29.81 30.36 16.35
CA SER A 535 30.96 30.27 15.46
C SER A 535 31.83 29.08 15.83
N ARG A 536 32.54 28.49 14.85
CA ARG A 536 33.38 27.30 15.07
C ARG A 536 34.53 27.51 16.08
N ASP A 537 34.95 28.75 16.28
CA ASP A 537 35.95 29.11 17.30
C ASP A 537 35.34 29.34 18.70
N GLY A 538 34.02 29.24 18.84
CA GLY A 538 33.28 29.45 20.08
C GLY A 538 33.22 30.91 20.54
N LYS A 539 33.76 31.85 19.78
CA LYS A 539 33.92 33.25 20.23
C LYS A 539 32.70 34.13 19.97
N SER A 540 31.86 33.76 19.01
CA SER A 540 30.70 34.55 18.60
C SER A 540 29.42 33.71 18.66
N LEU A 541 28.37 34.28 19.22
CA LEU A 541 27.02 33.72 19.21
C LEU A 541 26.10 34.63 18.39
N MET A 542 25.30 34.02 17.52
CA MET A 542 24.32 34.71 16.69
C MET A 542 22.93 34.16 17.00
N VAL A 543 21.97 35.05 17.25
CA VAL A 543 20.57 34.67 17.46
C VAL A 543 19.80 34.96 16.18
N VAL A 544 19.20 33.92 15.60
CA VAL A 544 18.40 33.99 14.36
C VAL A 544 17.11 33.20 14.50
N SER A 545 16.04 33.59 13.81
CA SER A 545 14.84 32.74 13.67
C SER A 545 15.01 31.71 12.56
N TYR A 546 14.23 30.62 12.57
CA TYR A 546 14.16 29.72 11.41
C TYR A 546 13.65 30.46 10.15
N ALA A 547 12.78 31.45 10.30
CA ALA A 547 12.33 32.33 9.22
C ALA A 547 13.48 33.13 8.59
N ASP A 548 14.43 33.63 9.38
CA ASP A 548 15.64 34.28 8.88
C ASP A 548 16.50 33.31 8.07
N VAL A 549 16.75 32.11 8.61
CA VAL A 549 17.53 31.07 7.93
C VAL A 549 16.86 30.65 6.61
N ALA A 550 15.53 30.52 6.59
CA ALA A 550 14.77 30.18 5.40
C ALA A 550 14.90 31.25 4.30
N ARG A 551 14.87 32.54 4.68
CA ARG A 551 15.10 33.66 3.76
C ARG A 551 16.52 33.65 3.20
N CYS A 552 17.53 33.44 4.04
CA CYS A 552 18.91 33.29 3.62
C CYS A 552 19.07 32.13 2.62
N LEU A 553 18.48 30.97 2.91
CA LEU A 553 18.55 29.78 2.05
C LEU A 553 17.92 30.02 0.69
N ASN A 554 16.71 30.58 0.66
CA ASN A 554 16.00 30.84 -0.59
C ASN A 554 16.71 31.91 -1.43
N SER A 555 17.25 32.96 -0.81
CA SER A 555 18.00 34.02 -1.50
C SER A 555 19.28 33.48 -2.13
N ALA A 556 20.10 32.76 -1.34
CA ALA A 556 21.34 32.17 -1.83
C ALA A 556 21.09 31.11 -2.92
N TYR A 557 20.07 30.26 -2.75
CA TYR A 557 19.70 29.27 -3.77
C TYR A 557 19.19 29.94 -5.06
N HIS A 558 18.39 30.99 -4.95
CA HIS A 558 17.90 31.74 -6.11
C HIS A 558 19.04 32.42 -6.88
N GLU A 559 20.01 33.01 -6.17
CA GLU A 559 21.21 33.59 -6.79
C GLU A 559 21.95 32.53 -7.63
N LEU A 560 22.13 31.32 -7.07
CA LEU A 560 22.75 30.21 -7.79
C LEU A 560 21.94 29.76 -9.01
N CYS A 561 20.62 29.67 -8.90
CA CYS A 561 19.77 29.34 -10.04
C CYS A 561 19.90 30.39 -11.15
N SER A 562 19.90 31.67 -10.80
CA SER A 562 20.03 32.78 -11.76
C SER A 562 21.40 32.82 -12.45
N GLY A 563 22.47 32.43 -11.73
CA GLY A 563 23.82 32.32 -12.27
C GLY A 563 24.12 30.99 -12.97
N SER A 564 23.22 30.01 -12.92
CA SER A 564 23.45 28.68 -13.51
C SER A 564 23.23 28.68 -15.03
N THR A 565 24.07 27.93 -15.76
CA THR A 565 23.86 27.70 -17.18
C THR A 565 22.65 26.80 -17.39
N SER A 566 21.74 27.19 -18.28
CA SER A 566 20.57 26.38 -18.62
C SER A 566 20.98 24.99 -19.11
N LEU A 567 20.32 23.95 -18.58
CA LEU A 567 20.52 22.56 -19.00
C LEU A 567 20.29 22.36 -20.51
N GLN A 568 19.41 23.16 -21.12
CA GLN A 568 19.15 23.14 -22.57
C GLN A 568 20.37 23.64 -23.38
N ALA A 569 21.10 24.63 -22.86
CA ALA A 569 22.31 25.14 -23.51
C ALA A 569 23.45 24.11 -23.48
N LEU A 570 23.55 23.32 -22.41
CA LEU A 570 24.52 22.23 -22.28
C LEU A 570 24.19 21.03 -23.20
N GLN A 571 22.90 20.77 -23.49
CA GLN A 571 22.49 19.73 -24.43
C GLN A 571 22.86 20.07 -25.88
N HIS A 572 22.76 21.36 -26.28
CA HIS A 572 23.18 21.80 -27.61
C HIS A 572 24.72 21.79 -27.77
N GLY A 573 25.46 22.08 -26.70
CA GLY A 573 26.92 21.99 -26.69
C GLY A 573 27.47 20.56 -26.83
N ARG A 574 26.71 19.54 -26.40
CA ARG A 574 27.09 18.12 -26.56
C ARG A 574 26.81 17.55 -27.96
N GLN A 575 26.01 18.19 -28.80
CA GLN A 575 25.81 17.76 -30.19
C GLN A 575 26.97 18.20 -31.13
N GLY A 576 27.91 19.01 -30.64
CA GLY A 576 29.00 19.59 -31.44
C GLY A 576 30.39 18.99 -31.22
N GLN A 577 30.55 17.95 -30.38
CA GLN A 577 31.84 17.26 -30.23
C GLN A 577 31.70 15.78 -30.62
N PRO A 578 32.37 15.34 -31.71
CA PRO A 578 32.41 13.93 -32.05
C PRO A 578 33.24 13.18 -30.99
N TYR A 579 32.71 12.05 -30.53
CA TYR A 579 33.51 10.98 -29.94
C TYR A 579 34.44 10.36 -30.99
#